data_AF-A0A644WX32-F1
#
_entry.id   AF-A0A644WX32-F1
#
_cell.length_a   1.000
_cell.length_b   1.000
_cell.length_c   1.000
_cell.angle_alpha   90.00
_cell.angle_beta   90.00
_cell.angle_gamma   90.00
#
_symmetry.space_group_name_H-M   'P 1'
#
loop_
_entity.id
_entity.type
_entity.pdbx_description
1 polymer ?
#
loop_
_entity_poly.entity_id
_entity_poly.type
_entity_poly.pdbx_seq_one_letter_code
_entity_poly.pdbx_strand_id
1 'polypeptide(L)'
;MYKYSCFVLFVLCMVSCVKITDKFEQVEFVNYKYPYETENNDINCEIIVHLKEDGFKYNIDAQVPFLKYNKTWLMLLTQDDCVQAAFCNTWAAINGKPLYTNYYYDIAHLVIGDLPPGAYSLNKTLGYSDGTGKEVRFAFTTTLAPEQEWMNESSYVRIGYKADFYRFFKKNGLIWDNVNAMLNYGVGISFHDVATDDVHVIDSIYSHFEIAQNLIRSNLNGRGCKVLAEPNGNYDYVKAALVYDPIQIMTAQGNAKETLYPFKIVSDLNKGLYNRVFVDDPNSIRSEIENNLEKIKEDRKAIHIGVHGTDYKWVSFLEWINNQYGKDGDDSVWFPSMEEYYEYNYYRIHSRIETAIDGNILKIKIHMPAGQYFYYPSITLNLKEIRAENIQSIQTNDVITGFSYGNYDDGTMLNIDCFKYLYERAQFFCDQYLANPTDDNLTDALYFINKLKESDQKQELLRRIGR
;
A
#
# COMPACT_ATOMS: atom_id res chain seq x y z
N MET A 1 7.47 73.38 -25.63
CA MET A 1 8.67 72.71 -25.07
C MET A 1 8.31 71.48 -24.21
N TYR A 2 7.29 70.70 -24.61
CA TYR A 2 6.72 69.59 -23.82
C TYR A 2 6.36 68.41 -24.75
N LYS A 3 7.35 67.84 -25.47
CA LYS A 3 7.12 66.62 -26.28
C LYS A 3 8.27 65.61 -26.29
N TYR A 4 9.35 65.83 -25.54
CA TYR A 4 10.51 64.93 -25.54
C TYR A 4 10.77 64.19 -24.22
N SER A 5 10.02 64.45 -23.14
CA SER A 5 10.19 63.72 -21.86
C SER A 5 9.37 62.43 -21.72
N CYS A 6 8.30 62.21 -22.51
CA CYS A 6 7.51 60.98 -22.39
C CYS A 6 8.09 59.81 -23.20
N PHE A 7 8.91 60.07 -24.22
CA PHE A 7 9.49 59.00 -25.04
C PHE A 7 10.70 58.34 -24.37
N VAL A 8 11.45 59.08 -23.55
CA VAL A 8 12.61 58.54 -22.82
C VAL A 8 12.18 57.62 -21.68
N LEU A 9 11.05 57.88 -21.02
CA LEU A 9 10.53 57.00 -19.97
C LEU A 9 9.93 55.69 -20.53
N PHE A 10 9.36 55.72 -21.74
CA PHE A 10 8.78 54.53 -22.38
C PHE A 10 9.85 53.60 -22.98
N VAL A 11 10.99 54.17 -23.44
CA VAL A 11 12.12 53.38 -23.95
C VAL A 11 12.96 52.77 -22.81
N LEU A 12 13.05 53.42 -21.64
CA LEU A 12 13.73 52.84 -20.46
C LEU A 12 13.00 51.64 -19.85
N CYS A 13 11.68 51.49 -20.06
CA CYS A 13 10.94 50.29 -19.66
C CYS A 13 11.08 49.11 -20.64
N MET A 14 11.52 49.33 -21.89
CA MET A 14 11.72 48.28 -22.90
C MET A 14 13.15 47.72 -22.92
N VAL A 15 14.11 48.40 -22.26
CA VAL A 15 15.53 47.98 -22.17
C VAL A 15 15.89 47.52 -20.76
N SER A 16 14.91 47.44 -19.85
CA SER A 16 15.12 46.78 -18.57
C SER A 16 15.09 45.26 -18.82
N CYS A 17 16.24 44.70 -19.19
CA CYS A 17 16.60 43.32 -18.87
C CYS A 17 16.73 43.17 -17.35
N VAL A 18 15.70 43.58 -16.59
CA VAL A 18 15.48 43.03 -15.28
C VAL A 18 15.09 41.60 -15.59
N LYS A 19 16.08 40.70 -15.58
CA LYS A 19 15.81 39.32 -15.22
C LYS A 19 15.12 39.44 -13.87
N ILE A 20 13.79 39.36 -13.87
CA ILE A 20 13.06 38.95 -12.69
C ILE A 20 13.55 37.51 -12.50
N THR A 21 14.67 37.38 -11.79
CA THR A 21 15.01 36.14 -11.14
C THR A 21 13.91 35.96 -10.14
N ASP A 22 12.88 35.23 -10.54
CA ASP A 22 11.95 34.63 -9.60
C ASP A 22 12.81 33.77 -8.67
N LYS A 23 13.22 34.37 -7.55
CA LYS A 23 13.84 33.66 -6.44
C LYS A 23 12.70 32.90 -5.75
N PHE A 24 12.30 31.79 -6.36
CA PHE A 24 11.48 30.81 -5.67
C PHE A 24 12.42 30.05 -4.74
N GLU A 25 12.26 30.26 -3.44
CA GLU A 25 12.86 29.38 -2.45
C GLU A 25 12.22 28.01 -2.57
N GLN A 26 13.04 26.97 -2.61
CA GLN A 26 12.55 25.60 -2.56
C GLN A 26 11.87 25.40 -1.21
N VAL A 27 10.57 25.14 -1.23
CA VAL A 27 9.82 24.85 -0.02
C VAL A 27 10.19 23.43 0.41
N GLU A 28 10.79 23.29 1.58
CA GLU A 28 10.99 21.97 2.19
C GLU A 28 9.63 21.37 2.56
N PHE A 29 9.40 20.13 2.17
CA PHE A 29 8.26 19.34 2.63
C PHE A 29 8.77 18.11 3.38
N VAL A 30 7.99 17.66 4.36
CA VAL A 30 8.33 16.49 5.15
C VAL A 30 7.46 15.33 4.68
N ASN A 31 8.10 14.22 4.34
CA ASN A 31 7.44 12.95 4.07
C ASN A 31 7.71 11.98 5.22
N TYR A 32 6.68 11.30 5.72
CA TYR A 32 6.86 10.30 6.75
C TYR A 32 7.58 9.08 6.20
N LYS A 33 8.66 8.66 6.88
CA LYS A 33 9.43 7.47 6.54
C LYS A 33 9.26 6.45 7.63
N TYR A 34 8.43 5.43 7.40
CA TYR A 34 8.26 4.34 8.35
C TYR A 34 9.62 3.65 8.63
N PRO A 35 9.98 3.39 9.89
CA PRO A 35 11.28 2.79 10.24
C PRO A 35 11.27 1.27 10.07
N TYR A 36 11.40 0.83 8.82
CA TYR A 36 11.36 -0.58 8.44
C TYR A 36 12.52 -1.40 9.02
N GLU A 37 13.70 -0.80 9.22
CA GLU A 37 14.85 -1.49 9.81
C GLU A 37 14.57 -2.05 11.21
N THR A 38 13.72 -1.37 11.98
CA THR A 38 13.45 -1.67 13.38
C THR A 38 12.04 -2.20 13.63
N GLU A 39 11.34 -2.61 12.57
CA GLU A 39 10.04 -3.28 12.64
C GLU A 39 10.12 -4.57 13.45
N ASN A 40 8.99 -4.97 14.02
CA ASN A 40 8.86 -6.21 14.76
C ASN A 40 9.25 -7.43 13.90
N ASN A 41 10.15 -8.25 14.44
CA ASN A 41 10.40 -9.60 13.98
C ASN A 41 9.97 -10.56 15.08
N ASP A 42 9.40 -11.70 14.70
CA ASP A 42 9.01 -12.77 15.63
C ASP A 42 8.06 -12.32 16.75
N ILE A 43 6.79 -12.19 16.41
CA ILE A 43 5.80 -11.44 17.19
C ILE A 43 5.04 -12.36 18.14
N ASN A 44 4.95 -11.94 19.41
CA ASN A 44 4.17 -12.64 20.43
C ASN A 44 3.02 -11.74 20.91
N CYS A 45 1.80 -12.12 20.55
CA CYS A 45 0.57 -11.44 20.94
C CYS A 45 -0.09 -12.17 22.11
N GLU A 46 -0.67 -11.41 23.03
CA GLU A 46 -1.58 -11.93 24.04
C GLU A 46 -2.88 -11.13 24.01
N ILE A 47 -4.00 -11.85 23.97
CA ILE A 47 -5.35 -11.30 23.99
C ILE A 47 -6.10 -11.97 25.15
N ILE A 48 -6.72 -11.16 26.00
CA ILE A 48 -7.60 -11.62 27.08
C ILE A 48 -9.00 -11.16 26.74
N VAL A 49 -9.89 -12.12 26.50
CA VAL A 49 -11.30 -11.89 26.20
C VAL A 49 -12.11 -12.21 27.46
N HIS A 50 -12.76 -11.20 28.01
CA HIS A 50 -13.72 -11.37 29.10
C HIS A 50 -15.10 -11.64 28.49
N LEU A 51 -15.66 -12.79 28.80
CA LEU A 51 -16.97 -13.25 28.36
C LEU A 51 -18.04 -12.86 29.38
N LYS A 52 -19.26 -12.64 28.91
CA LYS A 52 -20.41 -12.27 29.76
C LYS A 52 -20.89 -13.43 30.65
N GLU A 53 -20.73 -14.66 30.18
CA GLU A 53 -21.21 -15.88 30.84
C GLU A 53 -20.14 -16.98 30.73
N ASP A 54 -20.20 -17.92 31.68
CA ASP A 54 -19.42 -19.16 31.65
C ASP A 54 -20.06 -20.18 30.69
N GLY A 55 -19.41 -21.35 30.52
CA GLY A 55 -20.01 -22.50 29.82
C GLY A 55 -19.55 -22.71 28.38
N PHE A 56 -18.57 -21.94 27.92
CA PHE A 56 -17.88 -22.19 26.65
C PHE A 56 -16.95 -23.40 26.76
N LYS A 57 -16.70 -24.05 25.61
CA LYS A 57 -15.85 -25.26 25.54
C LYS A 57 -14.39 -24.92 25.87
N TYR A 58 -13.70 -25.87 26.51
CA TYR A 58 -12.27 -25.73 26.79
C TYR A 58 -11.38 -25.62 25.56
N ASN A 59 -11.81 -26.20 24.43
CA ASN A 59 -11.10 -26.14 23.15
C ASN A 59 -11.83 -25.20 22.20
N ILE A 60 -11.54 -23.90 22.31
CA ILE A 60 -12.02 -22.90 21.34
C ILE A 60 -11.23 -23.06 20.04
N ASP A 61 -11.94 -23.28 18.94
CA ASP A 61 -11.34 -23.35 17.61
C ASP A 61 -11.02 -21.93 17.12
N ALA A 62 -9.72 -21.62 17.08
CA ALA A 62 -9.18 -20.33 16.68
C ALA A 62 -8.31 -20.50 15.43
N GLN A 63 -8.69 -19.89 14.31
CA GLN A 63 -8.04 -20.12 13.01
C GLN A 63 -7.80 -18.83 12.24
N VAL A 64 -6.64 -18.73 11.58
CA VAL A 64 -6.38 -17.71 10.57
C VAL A 64 -7.07 -18.13 9.26
N PRO A 65 -8.04 -17.34 8.74
CA PRO A 65 -8.73 -17.68 7.50
C PRO A 65 -7.80 -17.60 6.29
N PHE A 66 -8.18 -18.19 5.16
CA PHE A 66 -7.36 -18.22 3.94
C PHE A 66 -7.03 -16.82 3.40
N LEU A 67 -7.97 -15.89 3.52
CA LEU A 67 -7.79 -14.50 3.12
C LEU A 67 -8.06 -13.59 4.31
N LYS A 68 -7.27 -12.53 4.45
CA LYS A 68 -7.42 -11.53 5.51
C LYS A 68 -8.83 -10.93 5.43
N TYR A 69 -9.38 -10.56 6.59
CA TYR A 69 -10.72 -9.99 6.75
C TYR A 69 -11.86 -10.91 6.29
N ASN A 70 -11.61 -12.22 6.18
CA ASN A 70 -12.56 -13.21 5.68
C ASN A 70 -13.11 -12.91 4.28
N LYS A 71 -12.34 -12.21 3.44
CA LYS A 71 -12.70 -11.94 2.05
C LYS A 71 -12.82 -13.23 1.25
N THR A 72 -13.59 -13.19 0.17
CA THR A 72 -13.98 -14.41 -0.57
C THR A 72 -13.23 -14.61 -1.87
N TRP A 73 -12.42 -13.62 -2.29
CA TRP A 73 -11.51 -13.73 -3.43
C TRP A 73 -10.37 -12.70 -3.33
N LEU A 74 -9.30 -12.94 -4.09
CA LEU A 74 -8.07 -12.16 -4.07
C LEU A 74 -7.86 -11.46 -5.41
N MET A 75 -7.55 -10.17 -5.34
CA MET A 75 -7.07 -9.37 -6.47
C MET A 75 -5.68 -8.82 -6.17
N LEU A 76 -4.76 -8.95 -7.12
CA LEU A 76 -3.41 -8.43 -7.04
C LEU A 76 -3.12 -7.56 -8.26
N LEU A 77 -2.45 -6.43 -8.04
CA LEU A 77 -2.00 -5.54 -9.11
C LEU A 77 -0.49 -5.30 -8.94
N THR A 78 0.26 -5.53 -10.01
CA THR A 78 1.69 -5.20 -10.10
C THR A 78 1.90 -4.22 -11.24
N GLN A 79 2.36 -3.01 -10.91
CA GLN A 79 2.65 -1.95 -11.86
C GLN A 79 4.14 -1.88 -12.16
N ASP A 80 4.50 -2.08 -13.43
CA ASP A 80 5.87 -2.27 -13.90
C ASP A 80 6.53 -0.95 -14.34
N ASP A 81 7.81 -1.07 -14.72
CA ASP A 81 8.70 -0.01 -15.22
C ASP A 81 8.90 1.22 -14.30
N CYS A 82 8.58 1.12 -13.00
CA CYS A 82 8.76 2.21 -12.05
C CYS A 82 8.09 3.53 -12.53
N VAL A 83 6.95 3.44 -13.23
CA VAL A 83 6.35 4.63 -13.88
C VAL A 83 5.78 5.63 -12.87
N GLN A 84 5.94 6.93 -13.15
CA GLN A 84 5.40 8.00 -12.29
C GLN A 84 3.87 7.90 -12.09
N ALA A 85 3.15 7.33 -13.05
CA ALA A 85 1.70 7.11 -12.98
C ALA A 85 1.28 6.20 -11.81
N ALA A 86 2.17 5.35 -11.30
CA ALA A 86 1.91 4.57 -10.09
C ALA A 86 1.57 5.48 -8.90
N PHE A 87 2.22 6.65 -8.80
CA PHE A 87 1.91 7.65 -7.78
C PHE A 87 0.71 8.51 -8.16
N CYS A 88 0.79 9.25 -9.27
CA CYS A 88 -0.17 10.32 -9.56
C CYS A 88 -1.48 9.85 -10.21
N ASN A 89 -1.59 8.57 -10.60
CA ASN A 89 -2.84 7.98 -11.09
C ASN A 89 -3.30 6.84 -10.16
N THR A 90 -2.53 5.77 -10.03
CA THR A 90 -2.96 4.56 -9.29
C THR A 90 -3.12 4.83 -7.79
N TRP A 91 -2.04 5.24 -7.12
CA TRP A 91 -2.06 5.58 -5.70
C TRP A 91 -2.98 6.78 -5.43
N ALA A 92 -2.97 7.79 -6.30
CA ALA A 92 -3.82 8.96 -6.18
C ALA A 92 -5.31 8.61 -6.18
N ALA A 93 -5.77 7.79 -7.14
CA ALA A 93 -7.17 7.38 -7.23
C ALA A 93 -7.62 6.59 -6.01
N ILE A 94 -6.79 5.64 -5.56
CA ILE A 94 -7.05 4.83 -4.37
C ILE A 94 -7.20 5.71 -3.12
N ASN A 95 -6.34 6.72 -3.00
CA ASN A 95 -6.24 7.55 -1.79
C ASN A 95 -7.01 8.87 -1.87
N GLY A 96 -7.94 8.98 -2.84
CA GLY A 96 -8.82 10.13 -2.98
C GLY A 96 -8.07 11.44 -3.27
N LYS A 97 -6.92 11.36 -3.94
CA LYS A 97 -6.10 12.54 -4.29
C LYS A 97 -6.50 13.13 -5.64
N PRO A 98 -6.13 14.40 -5.93
CA PRO A 98 -6.39 15.03 -7.21
C PRO A 98 -5.84 14.20 -8.38
N LEU A 99 -6.67 14.02 -9.41
CA LEU A 99 -6.32 13.28 -10.63
C LEU A 99 -6.27 14.20 -11.83
N TYR A 100 -5.46 13.81 -12.81
CA TYR A 100 -5.22 14.59 -14.02
C TYR A 100 -5.13 13.70 -15.25
N THR A 101 -5.74 14.13 -16.35
CA THR A 101 -5.68 13.39 -17.62
C THR A 101 -4.34 13.56 -18.33
N ASN A 102 -3.74 14.76 -18.23
CA ASN A 102 -2.58 15.15 -19.04
C ASN A 102 -1.36 15.61 -18.24
N TYR A 103 -1.43 15.54 -16.90
CA TYR A 103 -0.38 16.02 -16.01
C TYR A 103 0.01 14.94 -15.01
N TYR A 104 1.24 15.07 -14.53
CA TYR A 104 1.85 14.22 -13.53
C TYR A 104 2.28 15.12 -12.38
N TYR A 105 2.25 14.59 -11.16
CA TYR A 105 2.72 15.33 -10.00
C TYR A 105 3.43 14.36 -9.05
N ASP A 106 4.11 14.94 -8.07
CA ASP A 106 4.91 14.22 -7.08
C ASP A 106 4.39 14.58 -5.69
N ILE A 107 4.81 13.86 -4.66
CA ILE A 107 4.36 14.13 -3.29
C ILE A 107 4.64 15.57 -2.84
N ALA A 108 5.76 16.17 -3.27
CA ALA A 108 6.08 17.56 -2.96
C ALA A 108 5.00 18.52 -3.46
N HIS A 109 4.54 18.33 -4.70
CA HIS A 109 3.49 19.12 -5.32
C HIS A 109 2.17 19.00 -4.52
N LEU A 110 1.83 17.77 -4.11
CA LEU A 110 0.60 17.49 -3.35
C LEU A 110 0.63 18.12 -1.95
N VAL A 111 1.72 17.95 -1.19
CA VAL A 111 1.85 18.45 0.18
C VAL A 111 1.87 19.98 0.22
N ILE A 112 2.57 20.60 -0.73
CA ILE A 112 2.73 22.06 -0.80
C ILE A 112 1.52 22.74 -1.46
N GLY A 113 0.72 22.01 -2.25
CA GLY A 113 -0.45 22.54 -2.94
C GLY A 113 -0.13 23.27 -4.26
N ASP A 114 1.04 22.99 -4.86
CA ASP A 114 1.33 23.42 -6.23
C ASP A 114 0.87 22.34 -7.21
N LEU A 115 -0.35 22.50 -7.68
CA LEU A 115 -1.03 21.49 -8.48
C LEU A 115 -1.37 22.02 -9.88
N PRO A 116 -1.39 21.15 -10.91
CA PRO A 116 -1.77 21.55 -12.26
C PRO A 116 -3.25 21.97 -12.34
N PRO A 117 -3.65 22.71 -13.40
CA PRO A 117 -5.06 23.02 -13.65
C PRO A 117 -5.82 21.79 -14.13
N GLY A 118 -7.15 21.81 -13.98
CA GLY A 118 -8.02 20.76 -14.53
C GLY A 118 -8.01 19.47 -13.72
N ALA A 119 -7.81 19.58 -12.40
CA ALA A 119 -7.98 18.45 -11.50
C ALA A 119 -9.41 17.91 -11.57
N TYR A 120 -9.54 16.60 -11.53
CA TYR A 120 -10.80 15.93 -11.18
C TYR A 120 -10.58 15.02 -9.97
N SER A 121 -11.68 14.59 -9.35
CA SER A 121 -11.64 13.70 -8.19
C SER A 121 -12.80 12.70 -8.28
N LEU A 122 -12.60 11.53 -7.69
CA LEU A 122 -13.66 10.55 -7.44
C LEU A 122 -14.53 10.95 -6.24
N ASN A 123 -14.10 11.94 -5.45
CA ASN A 123 -14.71 12.38 -4.19
C ASN A 123 -14.83 11.26 -3.14
N LYS A 124 -13.99 10.23 -3.26
CA LYS A 124 -13.87 9.11 -2.34
C LYS A 124 -12.53 8.41 -2.52
N THR A 125 -12.12 7.71 -1.48
CA THR A 125 -11.06 6.69 -1.51
C THR A 125 -11.62 5.36 -2.02
N LEU A 126 -10.75 4.48 -2.53
CA LEU A 126 -11.14 3.18 -3.07
C LEU A 126 -10.59 2.06 -2.18
N GLY A 127 -11.46 1.13 -1.76
CA GLY A 127 -11.10 0.14 -0.76
C GLY A 127 -12.19 -0.88 -0.48
N TYR A 128 -12.01 -1.59 0.62
CA TYR A 128 -12.94 -2.53 1.23
C TYR A 128 -12.97 -2.27 2.75
N SER A 129 -13.83 -2.94 3.50
CA SER A 129 -13.81 -2.90 4.96
C SER A 129 -13.00 -4.05 5.54
N ASP A 130 -12.50 -3.90 6.77
CA ASP A 130 -11.87 -5.00 7.50
C ASP A 130 -12.88 -6.07 8.01
N GLY A 131 -14.16 -5.97 7.65
CA GLY A 131 -15.24 -6.82 8.16
C GLY A 131 -15.78 -6.41 9.52
N THR A 132 -15.18 -5.38 10.15
CA THR A 132 -15.52 -4.89 11.49
C THR A 132 -15.76 -3.38 11.53
N GLY A 133 -16.03 -2.78 10.36
CA GLY A 133 -16.42 -1.39 10.21
C GLY A 133 -15.29 -0.39 9.98
N LYS A 134 -14.04 -0.84 9.80
CA LYS A 134 -12.92 0.06 9.45
C LYS A 134 -12.59 -0.02 7.96
N GLU A 135 -12.24 1.12 7.39
CA GLU A 135 -11.76 1.19 6.00
C GLU A 135 -10.37 0.55 5.84
N VAL A 136 -10.22 -0.22 4.77
CA VAL A 136 -8.93 -0.68 4.23
C VAL A 136 -8.87 -0.27 2.76
N ARG A 137 -7.97 0.65 2.43
CA ARG A 137 -7.79 1.11 1.04
C ARG A 137 -7.10 0.01 0.22
N PHE A 138 -7.38 -0.05 -1.08
CA PHE A 138 -6.68 -0.96 -1.97
C PHE A 138 -5.16 -0.73 -1.91
N ALA A 139 -4.39 -1.78 -2.09
CA ALA A 139 -2.94 -1.71 -2.24
C ALA A 139 -2.51 -2.44 -3.51
N PHE A 140 -1.31 -2.14 -3.98
CA PHE A 140 -0.73 -2.73 -5.17
C PHE A 140 0.78 -2.85 -4.98
N THR A 141 1.46 -3.52 -5.90
CA THR A 141 2.92 -3.57 -5.95
C THR A 141 3.41 -2.69 -7.09
N THR A 142 4.41 -1.84 -6.86
CA THR A 142 5.14 -1.15 -7.95
C THR A 142 6.53 -1.76 -8.10
N THR A 143 7.03 -1.87 -9.32
CA THR A 143 8.45 -2.14 -9.54
C THR A 143 9.27 -0.89 -9.24
N LEU A 144 10.53 -1.09 -8.90
CA LEU A 144 11.52 -0.01 -8.72
C LEU A 144 12.64 -0.14 -9.74
N ALA A 145 13.32 0.98 -9.99
CA ALA A 145 14.53 1.04 -10.81
C ALA A 145 15.70 1.66 -10.00
N PRO A 146 16.14 1.05 -8.88
CA PRO A 146 16.90 1.73 -7.83
C PRO A 146 18.25 2.27 -8.30
N GLU A 147 18.84 1.63 -9.30
CA GLU A 147 20.14 1.97 -9.89
C GLU A 147 20.06 3.14 -10.86
N GLN A 148 18.86 3.57 -11.24
CA GLN A 148 18.65 4.64 -12.19
C GLN A 148 18.70 6.01 -11.50
N GLU A 149 19.58 6.89 -11.98
CA GLU A 149 19.85 8.18 -11.34
C GLU A 149 18.60 9.06 -11.18
N TRP A 150 17.63 8.95 -12.09
CA TRP A 150 16.41 9.75 -12.04
C TRP A 150 15.55 9.50 -10.81
N MET A 151 15.71 8.37 -10.11
CA MET A 151 15.01 8.14 -8.83
C MET A 151 15.44 9.13 -7.74
N ASN A 152 16.62 9.74 -7.87
CA ASN A 152 17.14 10.76 -6.95
C ASN A 152 16.77 12.20 -7.35
N GLU A 153 16.03 12.39 -8.45
CA GLU A 153 15.59 13.72 -8.85
C GLU A 153 14.69 14.36 -7.78
N SER A 154 14.86 15.67 -7.57
CA SER A 154 13.94 16.47 -6.76
C SER A 154 12.74 16.94 -7.59
N SER A 155 11.61 17.15 -6.91
CA SER A 155 10.45 17.82 -7.50
C SER A 155 10.63 19.33 -7.46
N TYR A 156 10.20 19.99 -8.53
CA TYR A 156 10.35 21.43 -8.68
C TYR A 156 9.01 22.14 -8.45
N VAL A 157 8.86 22.75 -7.28
CA VAL A 157 7.59 23.32 -6.81
C VAL A 157 7.57 24.85 -6.96
N ARG A 158 6.50 25.41 -7.55
CA ARG A 158 6.26 26.84 -7.73
C ARG A 158 4.79 27.22 -7.52
N ILE A 159 4.39 27.43 -6.28
CA ILE A 159 3.02 27.84 -5.92
C ILE A 159 2.61 29.09 -6.70
N GLY A 160 1.46 29.05 -7.36
CA GLY A 160 0.88 30.20 -8.07
C GLY A 160 1.51 30.51 -9.43
N TYR A 161 2.58 29.81 -9.84
CA TYR A 161 3.19 29.99 -11.15
C TYR A 161 2.36 29.34 -12.27
N LYS A 162 1.91 30.13 -13.24
CA LYS A 162 0.96 29.73 -14.29
C LYS A 162 1.43 30.00 -15.73
N ALA A 163 2.68 30.45 -15.91
CA ALA A 163 3.19 30.76 -17.26
C ALA A 163 3.41 29.47 -18.09
N ASP A 164 3.82 28.39 -17.43
CA ASP A 164 3.88 27.04 -17.98
C ASP A 164 3.63 25.98 -16.89
N PHE A 165 3.55 24.73 -17.33
CA PHE A 165 3.27 23.55 -16.50
C PHE A 165 4.32 22.44 -16.69
N TYR A 166 5.56 22.79 -17.10
CA TYR A 166 6.60 21.79 -17.39
C TYR A 166 6.99 20.94 -16.19
N ARG A 167 6.88 21.50 -14.97
CA ARG A 167 7.09 20.75 -13.70
C ARG A 167 6.10 19.59 -13.49
N PHE A 168 5.01 19.56 -14.26
CA PHE A 168 3.99 18.52 -14.23
C PHE A 168 4.04 17.61 -15.46
N PHE A 169 5.12 17.65 -16.25
CA PHE A 169 5.34 16.69 -17.33
C PHE A 169 5.83 15.37 -16.76
N LYS A 170 5.55 14.28 -17.49
CA LYS A 170 5.94 12.94 -17.09
C LYS A 170 7.47 12.85 -16.92
N LYS A 171 7.92 12.43 -15.74
CA LYS A 171 9.31 12.05 -15.44
C LYS A 171 9.63 10.67 -16.01
N ASN A 172 10.92 10.33 -16.04
CA ASN A 172 11.38 9.00 -16.47
C ASN A 172 10.80 7.87 -15.61
N GLY A 173 10.51 8.13 -14.33
CA GLY A 173 9.89 7.18 -13.43
C GLY A 173 9.52 7.83 -12.10
N LEU A 174 9.27 6.99 -11.10
CA LEU A 174 9.10 7.40 -9.71
C LEU A 174 10.42 7.93 -9.14
N ILE A 175 10.32 8.97 -8.31
CA ILE A 175 11.39 9.40 -7.42
C ILE A 175 11.21 8.75 -6.03
N TRP A 176 12.28 8.67 -5.24
CA TRP A 176 12.25 8.05 -3.91
C TRP A 176 11.18 8.62 -2.98
N ASP A 177 10.90 9.93 -3.07
CA ASP A 177 9.87 10.56 -2.23
C ASP A 177 8.46 10.06 -2.57
N ASN A 178 8.15 9.80 -3.84
CA ASN A 178 6.88 9.20 -4.22
C ASN A 178 6.78 7.77 -3.69
N VAL A 179 7.85 6.98 -3.79
CA VAL A 179 7.89 5.61 -3.25
C VAL A 179 7.67 5.62 -1.73
N ASN A 180 8.40 6.48 -1.01
CA ASN A 180 8.25 6.66 0.44
C ASN A 180 6.79 6.99 0.83
N ALA A 181 6.15 7.90 0.08
CA ALA A 181 4.75 8.26 0.33
C ALA A 181 3.81 7.06 0.12
N MET A 182 3.97 6.33 -0.98
CA MET A 182 3.13 5.17 -1.31
C MET A 182 3.23 4.04 -0.28
N LEU A 183 4.44 3.76 0.21
CA LEU A 183 4.70 2.70 1.20
C LEU A 183 3.87 2.89 2.49
N ASN A 184 3.61 4.13 2.91
CA ASN A 184 2.80 4.42 4.10
C ASN A 184 1.36 3.91 4.00
N TYR A 185 0.86 3.75 2.77
CA TYR A 185 -0.50 3.31 2.43
C TYR A 185 -0.58 1.83 2.03
N GLY A 186 0.48 1.05 2.29
CA GLY A 186 0.50 -0.40 2.08
C GLY A 186 0.93 -0.84 0.68
N VAL A 187 1.28 0.09 -0.22
CA VAL A 187 1.89 -0.24 -1.52
C VAL A 187 3.15 -1.07 -1.28
N GLY A 188 3.30 -2.17 -2.00
CA GLY A 188 4.48 -3.03 -1.97
C GLY A 188 5.48 -2.67 -3.06
N ILE A 189 6.69 -3.20 -2.97
CA ILE A 189 7.77 -2.97 -3.95
C ILE A 189 8.29 -4.28 -4.53
N SER A 190 8.77 -4.23 -5.77
CA SER A 190 9.38 -5.38 -6.45
C SER A 190 10.61 -4.98 -7.27
N PHE A 191 11.54 -5.91 -7.40
CA PHE A 191 12.56 -5.87 -8.44
C PHE A 191 11.92 -6.07 -9.81
N HIS A 192 12.58 -5.54 -10.84
CA HIS A 192 12.23 -5.71 -12.24
C HIS A 192 13.53 -5.72 -13.06
N ASP A 193 13.71 -4.81 -14.01
CA ASP A 193 14.99 -4.57 -14.67
C ASP A 193 16.07 -4.09 -13.69
N VAL A 194 17.28 -4.61 -13.86
CA VAL A 194 18.49 -4.13 -13.19
C VAL A 194 19.42 -3.45 -14.18
N ALA A 195 20.33 -2.58 -13.71
CA ALA A 195 21.17 -1.74 -14.58
C ALA A 195 22.40 -2.47 -15.16
N THR A 196 22.19 -3.62 -15.78
CA THR A 196 23.22 -4.41 -16.48
C THR A 196 22.97 -4.48 -17.97
N ASP A 197 24.03 -4.44 -18.78
CA ASP A 197 23.97 -4.75 -20.22
C ASP A 197 23.90 -6.26 -20.47
N ASP A 198 24.41 -7.07 -19.52
CA ASP A 198 24.50 -8.53 -19.62
C ASP A 198 23.25 -9.22 -19.06
N VAL A 199 22.07 -8.81 -19.54
CA VAL A 199 20.76 -9.26 -19.03
C VAL A 199 20.46 -10.76 -19.20
N HIS A 200 21.34 -11.53 -19.85
CA HIS A 200 21.26 -12.99 -19.98
C HIS A 200 22.35 -13.73 -19.21
N VAL A 201 23.11 -13.02 -18.37
CA VAL A 201 24.14 -13.60 -17.49
C VAL A 201 23.61 -13.58 -16.06
N ILE A 202 23.26 -14.76 -15.54
CA ILE A 202 22.65 -14.94 -14.21
C ILE A 202 23.48 -14.28 -13.11
N ASP A 203 24.81 -14.46 -13.12
CA ASP A 203 25.71 -13.87 -12.13
C ASP A 203 25.72 -12.33 -12.19
N SER A 204 25.58 -11.75 -13.39
CA SER A 204 25.50 -10.30 -13.56
C SER A 204 24.20 -9.77 -12.96
N ILE A 205 23.07 -10.37 -13.30
CA ILE A 205 21.75 -10.01 -12.74
C ILE A 205 21.78 -10.14 -11.20
N TYR A 206 22.33 -11.24 -10.68
CA TYR A 206 22.47 -11.47 -9.25
C TYR A 206 23.24 -10.34 -8.56
N SER A 207 24.41 -9.97 -9.07
CA SER A 207 25.22 -8.88 -8.50
C SER A 207 24.46 -7.55 -8.51
N HIS A 208 23.67 -7.29 -9.54
CA HIS A 208 22.86 -6.08 -9.58
C HIS A 208 21.62 -6.14 -8.65
N PHE A 209 21.05 -7.31 -8.36
CA PHE A 209 20.07 -7.42 -7.28
C PHE A 209 20.65 -6.99 -5.93
N GLU A 210 21.92 -7.32 -5.64
CA GLU A 210 22.60 -6.87 -4.42
C GLU A 210 22.76 -5.34 -4.38
N ILE A 211 23.17 -4.74 -5.50
CA ILE A 211 23.30 -3.27 -5.61
C ILE A 211 21.94 -2.60 -5.41
N ALA A 212 20.93 -3.06 -6.15
CA ALA A 212 19.58 -2.55 -6.07
C ALA A 212 19.01 -2.68 -4.65
N GLN A 213 19.18 -3.82 -3.98
CA GLN A 213 18.73 -4.02 -2.61
C GLN A 213 19.36 -3.03 -1.63
N ASN A 214 20.67 -2.76 -1.77
CA ASN A 214 21.36 -1.78 -0.93
C ASN A 214 20.83 -0.37 -1.14
N LEU A 215 20.54 0.02 -2.39
CA LEU A 215 19.96 1.31 -2.73
C LEU A 215 18.52 1.46 -2.21
N ILE A 216 17.71 0.41 -2.31
CA ILE A 216 16.35 0.40 -1.74
C ILE A 216 16.43 0.61 -0.23
N ARG A 217 17.26 -0.17 0.47
CA ARG A 217 17.38 -0.08 1.94
C ARG A 217 17.87 1.29 2.40
N SER A 218 18.85 1.88 1.72
CA SER A 218 19.38 3.19 2.10
C SER A 218 18.38 4.33 1.88
N ASN A 219 17.58 4.28 0.80
CA ASN A 219 16.64 5.34 0.47
C ASN A 219 15.27 5.22 1.19
N LEU A 220 14.92 4.01 1.62
CA LEU A 220 13.61 3.68 2.20
C LEU A 220 13.70 3.23 3.67
N ASN A 221 14.60 3.82 4.44
CA ASN A 221 14.72 3.63 5.90
C ASN A 221 14.80 2.15 6.33
N GLY A 222 15.64 1.38 5.61
CA GLY A 222 15.89 -0.03 5.86
C GLY A 222 14.89 -0.99 5.23
N ARG A 223 13.91 -0.52 4.45
CA ARG A 223 13.00 -1.38 3.68
C ARG A 223 13.80 -2.21 2.69
N GLY A 224 13.75 -3.53 2.83
CA GLY A 224 14.24 -4.48 1.83
C GLY A 224 13.13 -4.84 0.84
N CYS A 225 13.52 -5.19 -0.38
CA CYS A 225 12.61 -5.78 -1.35
C CYS A 225 12.73 -7.31 -1.32
N LYS A 226 11.59 -8.00 -1.50
CA LYS A 226 11.50 -9.46 -1.51
C LYS A 226 10.65 -10.03 -2.65
N VAL A 227 10.28 -9.21 -3.63
CA VAL A 227 9.45 -9.62 -4.75
C VAL A 227 10.19 -9.38 -6.05
N LEU A 228 10.13 -10.33 -6.97
CA LEU A 228 10.50 -10.09 -8.37
C LEU A 228 9.23 -10.08 -9.23
N ALA A 229 9.05 -9.00 -9.99
CA ALA A 229 8.22 -9.03 -11.19
C ALA A 229 9.15 -9.28 -12.37
N GLU A 230 9.00 -10.40 -13.08
CA GLU A 230 9.86 -10.72 -14.21
C GLU A 230 9.78 -9.64 -15.30
N PRO A 231 10.92 -9.05 -15.71
CA PRO A 231 10.98 -8.12 -16.83
C PRO A 231 11.13 -8.84 -18.16
N ASN A 232 10.52 -8.29 -19.21
CA ASN A 232 10.78 -8.63 -20.62
C ASN A 232 10.61 -10.10 -21.01
N GLY A 233 9.89 -10.91 -20.22
CA GLY A 233 9.82 -12.36 -20.43
C GLY A 233 11.16 -13.08 -20.26
N ASN A 234 12.13 -12.43 -19.60
CA ASN A 234 13.48 -12.92 -19.46
C ASN A 234 13.62 -13.81 -18.21
N TYR A 235 13.56 -15.12 -18.44
CA TYR A 235 13.63 -16.12 -17.38
C TYR A 235 14.97 -16.15 -16.62
N ASP A 236 16.03 -15.53 -17.14
CA ASP A 236 17.32 -15.46 -16.42
C ASP A 236 17.22 -14.60 -15.15
N TYR A 237 16.32 -13.61 -15.11
CA TYR A 237 15.98 -12.87 -13.88
C TYR A 237 15.39 -13.78 -12.82
N VAL A 238 14.49 -14.69 -13.22
CA VAL A 238 13.90 -15.67 -12.31
C VAL A 238 14.97 -16.64 -11.79
N LYS A 239 15.88 -17.11 -12.65
CA LYS A 239 16.99 -17.99 -12.21
C LYS A 239 17.91 -17.31 -11.21
N ALA A 240 18.26 -16.05 -11.44
CA ALA A 240 19.04 -15.26 -10.49
C ALA A 240 18.28 -15.07 -9.16
N ALA A 241 16.98 -14.77 -9.23
CA ALA A 241 16.14 -14.60 -8.04
C ALA A 241 15.95 -15.89 -7.23
N LEU A 242 15.92 -17.06 -7.87
CA LEU A 242 15.84 -18.35 -7.17
C LEU A 242 17.04 -18.59 -6.24
N VAL A 243 18.23 -18.08 -6.59
CA VAL A 243 19.45 -18.21 -5.78
C VAL A 243 19.78 -16.96 -4.95
N TYR A 244 19.07 -15.85 -5.16
CA TYR A 244 19.19 -14.64 -4.35
C TYR A 244 18.20 -14.68 -3.17
N ASP A 245 18.67 -15.07 -1.99
CA ASP A 245 17.86 -15.32 -0.79
C ASP A 245 16.81 -14.24 -0.45
N PRO A 246 17.11 -12.93 -0.56
CA PRO A 246 16.13 -11.87 -0.29
C PRO A 246 14.83 -11.92 -1.09
N ILE A 247 14.88 -12.38 -2.35
CA ILE A 247 13.65 -12.49 -3.16
C ILE A 247 12.89 -13.74 -2.73
N GLN A 248 11.72 -13.57 -2.13
CA GLN A 248 10.95 -14.67 -1.55
C GLN A 248 9.71 -15.04 -2.34
N ILE A 249 9.22 -14.18 -3.24
CA ILE A 249 8.10 -14.52 -4.12
C ILE A 249 8.26 -13.82 -5.47
N MET A 250 7.76 -14.43 -6.54
CA MET A 250 7.96 -13.94 -7.88
C MET A 250 6.66 -14.00 -8.70
N THR A 251 6.56 -13.13 -9.70
CA THR A 251 5.49 -13.18 -10.70
C THR A 251 6.03 -12.98 -12.10
N ALA A 252 5.40 -13.66 -13.06
CA ALA A 252 5.71 -13.54 -14.48
C ALA A 252 4.44 -13.70 -15.32
N GLN A 253 4.49 -13.26 -16.57
CA GLN A 253 3.42 -13.53 -17.54
C GLN A 253 3.64 -14.90 -18.19
N GLY A 254 4.56 -15.00 -19.16
CA GLY A 254 4.71 -16.21 -19.98
C GLY A 254 5.43 -17.38 -19.28
N ASN A 255 6.36 -17.09 -18.37
CA ASN A 255 7.21 -18.10 -17.74
C ASN A 255 6.62 -18.68 -16.45
N ALA A 256 5.59 -18.05 -15.88
CA ALA A 256 4.87 -18.58 -14.73
C ALA A 256 3.84 -19.63 -15.19
N LYS A 257 4.00 -20.86 -14.70
CA LYS A 257 3.05 -21.96 -14.99
C LYS A 257 2.03 -22.17 -13.89
N GLU A 258 2.23 -21.54 -12.73
CA GLU A 258 1.37 -21.72 -11.57
C GLU A 258 0.33 -20.62 -11.49
N THR A 259 -0.94 -21.03 -11.49
CA THR A 259 -2.06 -20.14 -11.17
C THR A 259 -2.32 -20.22 -9.67
N LEU A 260 -2.38 -19.06 -9.02
CA LEU A 260 -2.64 -18.98 -7.59
C LEU A 260 -4.14 -19.23 -7.31
N TYR A 261 -4.45 -20.23 -6.49
CA TYR A 261 -5.79 -20.51 -5.97
C TYR A 261 -5.79 -20.33 -4.46
N PRO A 262 -6.14 -19.14 -3.93
CA PRO A 262 -5.83 -18.79 -2.54
C PRO A 262 -6.39 -19.77 -1.51
N PHE A 263 -7.60 -20.29 -1.73
CA PHE A 263 -8.28 -21.24 -0.84
C PHE A 263 -7.76 -22.69 -0.95
N LYS A 264 -6.82 -22.97 -1.85
CA LYS A 264 -6.14 -24.28 -2.00
C LYS A 264 -4.71 -24.27 -1.49
N ILE A 265 -4.20 -23.11 -1.07
CA ILE A 265 -2.82 -22.98 -0.56
C ILE A 265 -2.74 -23.50 0.87
N VAL A 266 -2.03 -24.62 1.04
CA VAL A 266 -1.80 -25.26 2.35
C VAL A 266 -0.32 -25.32 2.74
N SER A 267 0.55 -24.72 1.93
CA SER A 267 1.97 -24.56 2.17
C SER A 267 2.41 -23.11 1.98
N ASP A 268 3.61 -22.80 2.42
CA ASP A 268 4.28 -21.53 2.14
C ASP A 268 4.48 -21.32 0.62
N LEU A 269 4.48 -20.05 0.20
CA LEU A 269 4.64 -19.62 -1.19
C LEU A 269 6.10 -19.26 -1.54
N ASN A 270 7.05 -19.44 -0.63
CA ASN A 270 8.45 -19.05 -0.81
C ASN A 270 9.05 -19.59 -2.11
N LYS A 271 9.76 -18.71 -2.83
CA LYS A 271 10.31 -18.87 -4.18
C LYS A 271 9.28 -19.28 -5.25
N GLY A 272 7.99 -19.18 -4.98
CA GLY A 272 6.94 -19.46 -5.95
C GLY A 272 6.92 -18.42 -7.08
N LEU A 273 6.66 -18.88 -8.31
CA LEU A 273 6.54 -18.05 -9.51
C LEU A 273 5.09 -18.11 -10.03
N TYR A 274 4.31 -17.08 -9.72
CA TYR A 274 2.87 -17.06 -9.99
C TYR A 274 2.50 -16.23 -11.22
N ASN A 275 1.52 -16.73 -11.97
CA ASN A 275 1.07 -16.11 -13.21
C ASN A 275 0.31 -14.81 -12.95
N ARG A 276 0.66 -13.78 -13.74
CA ARG A 276 -0.10 -12.53 -13.89
C ARG A 276 -0.45 -12.30 -15.35
N VAL A 277 -1.54 -11.57 -15.59
CA VAL A 277 -2.00 -11.24 -16.94
C VAL A 277 -1.85 -9.75 -17.22
N PHE A 278 -1.43 -9.39 -18.43
CA PHE A 278 -1.41 -8.01 -18.91
C PHE A 278 -2.62 -7.76 -19.81
N VAL A 279 -3.23 -6.59 -19.65
CA VAL A 279 -4.39 -6.15 -20.44
C VAL A 279 -4.18 -4.71 -20.91
N ASP A 280 -4.43 -4.46 -22.20
CA ASP A 280 -4.34 -3.10 -22.76
C ASP A 280 -5.49 -2.21 -22.27
N ASP A 281 -6.68 -2.78 -22.10
CA ASP A 281 -7.85 -2.12 -21.50
C ASP A 281 -8.25 -2.88 -20.23
N PRO A 282 -8.19 -2.24 -19.04
CA PRO A 282 -8.56 -2.90 -17.79
C PRO A 282 -10.02 -3.36 -17.78
N ASN A 283 -10.90 -2.79 -18.59
CA ASN A 283 -12.28 -3.24 -18.66
C ASN A 283 -12.43 -4.63 -19.30
N SER A 284 -11.44 -5.11 -20.04
CA SER A 284 -11.46 -6.45 -20.65
C SER A 284 -11.44 -7.59 -19.63
N ILE A 285 -10.95 -7.34 -18.41
CA ILE A 285 -10.86 -8.34 -17.34
C ILE A 285 -12.19 -8.49 -16.56
N ARG A 286 -13.17 -7.59 -16.76
CA ARG A 286 -14.42 -7.60 -15.96
C ARG A 286 -15.17 -8.93 -16.07
N SER A 287 -15.36 -9.43 -17.29
CA SER A 287 -16.03 -10.72 -17.49
C SER A 287 -15.23 -11.89 -16.94
N GLU A 288 -13.88 -11.80 -16.90
CA GLU A 288 -13.07 -12.81 -16.24
C GLU A 288 -13.30 -12.82 -14.72
N ILE A 289 -13.38 -11.63 -14.11
CA ILE A 289 -13.71 -11.47 -12.69
C ILE A 289 -15.10 -12.06 -12.41
N GLU A 290 -16.12 -11.64 -13.16
CA GLU A 290 -17.50 -12.12 -13.00
C GLU A 290 -17.58 -13.65 -13.12
N ASN A 291 -17.01 -14.24 -14.17
CA ASN A 291 -16.98 -15.69 -14.38
C ASN A 291 -16.18 -16.43 -13.28
N ASN A 292 -15.15 -15.80 -12.72
CA ASN A 292 -14.40 -16.39 -11.61
C ASN A 292 -15.26 -16.40 -10.34
N LEU A 293 -16.07 -15.37 -10.10
CA LEU A 293 -16.92 -15.23 -8.92
C LEU A 293 -18.16 -16.14 -8.94
N GLU A 294 -18.59 -16.60 -10.11
CA GLU A 294 -19.62 -17.65 -10.25
C GLU A 294 -19.20 -18.99 -9.63
N LYS A 295 -17.89 -19.22 -9.45
CA LYS A 295 -17.37 -20.43 -8.81
C LYS A 295 -17.48 -20.34 -7.29
N ILE A 296 -17.53 -21.50 -6.63
CA ILE A 296 -17.31 -21.59 -5.17
C ILE A 296 -15.94 -21.01 -4.81
N LYS A 297 -15.81 -20.40 -3.63
CA LYS A 297 -14.61 -19.64 -3.23
C LYS A 297 -13.32 -20.47 -3.31
N GLU A 298 -13.41 -21.77 -3.07
CA GLU A 298 -12.32 -22.74 -3.14
C GLU A 298 -11.73 -22.87 -4.55
N ASP A 299 -12.55 -22.68 -5.59
CA ASP A 299 -12.16 -22.82 -7.00
C ASP A 299 -11.83 -21.48 -7.69
N ARG A 300 -11.91 -20.37 -6.96
CA ARG A 300 -11.56 -19.05 -7.47
C ARG A 300 -10.04 -18.93 -7.56
N LYS A 301 -9.54 -18.57 -8.74
CA LYS A 301 -8.15 -18.13 -8.87
C LYS A 301 -8.01 -16.71 -8.34
N ALA A 302 -6.81 -16.34 -7.91
CA ALA A 302 -6.46 -14.94 -7.74
C ALA A 302 -6.51 -14.23 -9.10
N ILE A 303 -7.03 -13.01 -9.11
CA ILE A 303 -6.98 -12.15 -10.30
C ILE A 303 -5.74 -11.28 -10.16
N HIS A 304 -4.64 -11.71 -10.77
CA HIS A 304 -3.35 -11.01 -10.71
C HIS A 304 -3.07 -10.31 -12.05
N ILE A 305 -3.08 -8.99 -12.02
CA ILE A 305 -2.92 -8.14 -13.21
C ILE A 305 -1.55 -7.46 -13.18
N GLY A 306 -0.85 -7.49 -14.31
CA GLY A 306 0.29 -6.65 -14.63
C GLY A 306 -0.13 -5.43 -15.45
N VAL A 307 0.49 -4.28 -15.20
CA VAL A 307 0.27 -3.04 -15.98
C VAL A 307 1.55 -2.22 -16.07
N HIS A 308 1.78 -1.55 -17.20
CA HIS A 308 2.86 -0.55 -17.31
C HIS A 308 2.37 0.82 -16.84
N GLY A 309 1.74 1.59 -17.73
CA GLY A 309 1.13 2.89 -17.43
C GLY A 309 -0.35 2.76 -17.05
N THR A 310 -0.77 3.59 -16.09
CA THR A 310 -2.18 3.75 -15.71
C THR A 310 -2.70 5.11 -16.16
N ASP A 311 -3.96 5.16 -16.57
CA ASP A 311 -4.67 6.34 -17.08
C ASP A 311 -6.11 6.39 -16.52
N TYR A 312 -6.97 7.23 -17.11
CA TYR A 312 -8.36 7.35 -16.68
C TYR A 312 -9.17 6.05 -16.78
N LYS A 313 -8.83 5.12 -17.68
CA LYS A 313 -9.50 3.82 -17.79
C LYS A 313 -9.18 2.96 -16.57
N TRP A 314 -7.93 2.99 -16.13
CA TRP A 314 -7.49 2.31 -14.91
C TRP A 314 -8.15 2.91 -13.66
N VAL A 315 -8.22 4.23 -13.58
CA VAL A 315 -8.97 4.91 -12.50
C VAL A 315 -10.43 4.43 -12.46
N SER A 316 -11.12 4.45 -13.60
CA SER A 316 -12.52 3.99 -13.69
C SER A 316 -12.68 2.51 -13.36
N PHE A 317 -11.70 1.67 -13.72
CA PHE A 317 -11.71 0.26 -13.37
C PHE A 317 -11.53 0.04 -11.86
N LEU A 318 -10.58 0.72 -11.21
CA LEU A 318 -10.42 0.66 -9.76
C LEU A 318 -11.69 1.13 -9.02
N GLU A 319 -12.32 2.20 -9.51
CA GLU A 319 -13.60 2.66 -8.98
C GLU A 319 -14.70 1.60 -9.15
N TRP A 320 -14.75 0.93 -10.31
CA TRP A 320 -15.69 -0.17 -10.53
C TRP A 320 -15.46 -1.33 -9.55
N ILE A 321 -14.21 -1.74 -9.30
CA ILE A 321 -13.90 -2.77 -8.29
C ILE A 321 -14.41 -2.35 -6.91
N ASN A 322 -14.17 -1.09 -6.50
CA ASN A 322 -14.69 -0.55 -5.25
C ASN A 322 -16.23 -0.62 -5.17
N ASN A 323 -16.91 -0.23 -6.25
CA ASN A 323 -18.37 -0.14 -6.30
C ASN A 323 -19.06 -1.50 -6.41
N GLN A 324 -18.40 -2.51 -6.93
CA GLN A 324 -18.99 -3.85 -7.07
C GLN A 324 -18.58 -4.76 -5.92
N TYR A 325 -17.30 -4.75 -5.55
CA TYR A 325 -16.72 -5.75 -4.67
C TYR A 325 -15.99 -5.19 -3.45
N GLY A 326 -15.82 -3.87 -3.39
CA GLY A 326 -15.22 -3.16 -2.27
C GLY A 326 -16.27 -2.61 -1.30
N LYS A 327 -15.89 -1.54 -0.59
CA LYS A 327 -16.67 -0.94 0.51
C LYS A 327 -18.01 -0.33 0.07
N ASP A 328 -18.16 -0.01 -1.22
CA ASP A 328 -19.41 0.50 -1.79
C ASP A 328 -20.20 -0.59 -2.52
N GLY A 329 -19.71 -1.84 -2.50
CA GLY A 329 -20.31 -3.01 -3.13
C GLY A 329 -20.61 -4.13 -2.12
N ASP A 330 -20.31 -5.37 -2.48
CA ASP A 330 -20.53 -6.54 -1.60
C ASP A 330 -19.41 -6.78 -0.57
N ASP A 331 -18.37 -5.94 -0.57
CA ASP A 331 -17.22 -6.00 0.32
C ASP A 331 -16.47 -7.36 0.30
N SER A 332 -16.54 -8.10 -0.81
CA SER A 332 -16.01 -9.46 -0.94
C SER A 332 -14.54 -9.55 -1.31
N VAL A 333 -13.93 -8.49 -1.87
CA VAL A 333 -12.56 -8.50 -2.40
C VAL A 333 -11.51 -8.26 -1.32
N TRP A 334 -10.42 -9.02 -1.37
CA TRP A 334 -9.16 -8.60 -0.78
C TRP A 334 -8.23 -8.10 -1.88
N PHE A 335 -7.79 -6.85 -1.77
CA PHE A 335 -6.90 -6.21 -2.75
C PHE A 335 -5.62 -5.66 -2.07
N PRO A 336 -4.70 -6.55 -1.65
CA PRO A 336 -3.43 -6.17 -1.04
C PRO A 336 -2.32 -5.97 -2.10
N SER A 337 -1.14 -5.53 -1.64
CA SER A 337 0.09 -5.76 -2.40
C SER A 337 0.46 -7.24 -2.42
N MET A 338 1.29 -7.64 -3.39
CA MET A 338 1.77 -9.03 -3.47
C MET A 338 2.59 -9.42 -2.23
N GLU A 339 3.33 -8.47 -1.65
CA GLU A 339 4.09 -8.66 -0.41
C GLU A 339 3.18 -8.95 0.78
N GLU A 340 2.12 -8.16 0.95
CA GLU A 340 1.18 -8.35 2.06
C GLU A 340 0.47 -9.70 1.96
N TYR A 341 0.08 -10.12 0.74
CA TYR A 341 -0.51 -11.45 0.55
C TYR A 341 0.46 -12.57 0.92
N TYR A 342 1.71 -12.48 0.46
CA TYR A 342 2.76 -13.44 0.77
C TYR A 342 2.99 -13.56 2.28
N GLU A 343 3.17 -12.44 2.97
CA GLU A 343 3.40 -12.45 4.43
C GLU A 343 2.19 -12.98 5.21
N TYR A 344 0.97 -12.61 4.82
CA TYR A 344 -0.23 -13.14 5.44
C TYR A 344 -0.36 -14.65 5.24
N ASN A 345 -0.06 -15.16 4.05
CA ASN A 345 -0.02 -16.59 3.80
C ASN A 345 1.00 -17.27 4.73
N TYR A 346 2.20 -16.72 4.83
CA TYR A 346 3.24 -17.22 5.73
C TYR A 346 2.75 -17.27 7.18
N TYR A 347 2.16 -16.18 7.70
CA TYR A 347 1.58 -16.18 9.04
C TYR A 347 0.48 -17.23 9.22
N ARG A 348 -0.39 -17.41 8.23
CA ARG A 348 -1.45 -18.43 8.29
C ARG A 348 -0.87 -19.84 8.41
N ILE A 349 0.20 -20.15 7.70
CA ILE A 349 0.83 -21.48 7.70
C ILE A 349 1.69 -21.70 8.96
N HIS A 350 2.39 -20.66 9.44
CA HIS A 350 3.45 -20.82 10.43
C HIS A 350 3.13 -20.30 11.83
N SER A 351 2.05 -19.53 12.01
CA SER A 351 1.70 -19.02 13.33
C SER A 351 1.21 -20.14 14.24
N ARG A 352 1.54 -20.03 15.53
CA ARG A 352 1.02 -20.92 16.57
C ARG A 352 0.00 -20.16 17.41
N ILE A 353 -1.18 -20.74 17.55
CA ILE A 353 -2.28 -20.16 18.32
C ILE A 353 -2.61 -21.11 19.47
N GLU A 354 -2.56 -20.61 20.69
CA GLU A 354 -2.93 -21.32 21.89
C GLU A 354 -4.12 -20.62 22.54
N THR A 355 -5.16 -21.38 22.86
CA THR A 355 -6.34 -20.90 23.58
C THR A 355 -6.45 -21.60 24.93
N ALA A 356 -6.83 -20.85 25.95
CA ALA A 356 -7.11 -21.39 27.27
C ALA A 356 -8.30 -20.62 27.88
N ILE A 357 -9.27 -21.36 28.41
CA ILE A 357 -10.43 -20.76 29.06
C ILE A 357 -10.50 -21.18 30.53
N ASP A 358 -10.73 -20.19 31.40
CA ASP A 358 -10.95 -20.36 32.84
C ASP A 358 -12.13 -19.48 33.27
N GLY A 359 -13.24 -20.12 33.66
CA GLY A 359 -14.52 -19.46 33.86
C GLY A 359 -14.96 -18.68 32.62
N ASN A 360 -15.07 -17.36 32.77
CA ASN A 360 -15.46 -16.43 31.71
C ASN A 360 -14.27 -15.74 31.04
N ILE A 361 -13.04 -16.19 31.26
CA ILE A 361 -11.85 -15.57 30.70
C ILE A 361 -11.24 -16.51 29.66
N LEU A 362 -11.24 -16.07 28.40
CA LEU A 362 -10.51 -16.71 27.32
C LEU A 362 -9.18 -15.98 27.10
N LYS A 363 -8.08 -16.66 27.35
CA LYS A 363 -6.73 -16.21 26.98
C LYS A 363 -6.35 -16.82 25.63
N ILE A 364 -5.86 -15.97 24.73
CA ILE A 364 -5.36 -16.34 23.41
C ILE A 364 -3.91 -15.86 23.32
N LYS A 365 -2.99 -16.77 23.01
CA LYS A 365 -1.60 -16.46 22.71
C LYS A 365 -1.33 -16.78 21.25
N ILE A 366 -0.68 -15.86 20.55
CA ILE A 366 -0.35 -16.01 19.14
C ILE A 366 1.13 -15.73 18.98
N HIS A 367 1.84 -16.70 18.39
CA HIS A 367 3.21 -16.54 17.95
C HIS A 367 3.21 -16.44 16.42
N MET A 368 3.58 -15.27 15.88
CA MET A 368 3.67 -15.01 14.44
C MET A 368 5.16 -14.89 14.04
N PRO A 369 5.76 -15.94 13.47
CA PRO A 369 7.14 -15.88 13.02
C PRO A 369 7.27 -14.97 11.80
N ALA A 370 8.37 -14.20 11.72
CA ALA A 370 8.65 -13.30 10.60
C ALA A 370 9.78 -13.86 9.72
N GLY A 371 9.58 -13.82 8.41
CA GLY A 371 10.64 -14.08 7.43
C GLY A 371 11.51 -12.83 7.19
N GLN A 372 12.51 -12.98 6.32
CA GLN A 372 13.34 -11.85 5.92
C GLN A 372 12.48 -10.77 5.22
N TYR A 373 12.64 -9.50 5.64
CA TYR A 373 11.94 -8.35 5.08
C TYR A 373 10.41 -8.44 5.17
N PHE A 374 9.89 -8.94 6.30
CA PHE A 374 8.46 -8.89 6.61
C PHE A 374 8.07 -7.52 7.19
N TYR A 375 6.98 -6.95 6.68
CA TYR A 375 6.56 -5.58 6.98
C TYR A 375 5.04 -5.39 7.04
N TYR A 376 4.24 -6.44 6.97
CA TYR A 376 2.78 -6.39 7.13
C TYR A 376 2.34 -7.31 8.27
N PRO A 377 2.81 -7.08 9.52
CA PRO A 377 2.58 -7.95 10.68
C PRO A 377 1.14 -7.88 11.20
N SER A 378 0.19 -8.36 10.41
CA SER A 378 -1.24 -8.31 10.71
C SER A 378 -1.96 -9.56 10.22
N ILE A 379 -2.87 -10.05 11.05
CA ILE A 379 -3.69 -11.23 10.77
C ILE A 379 -5.16 -10.98 11.11
N THR A 380 -6.02 -11.81 10.55
CA THR A 380 -7.39 -12.01 11.03
C THR A 380 -7.42 -13.36 11.75
N LEU A 381 -8.10 -13.42 12.89
CA LEU A 381 -8.30 -14.64 13.66
C LEU A 381 -9.80 -14.86 13.86
N ASN A 382 -10.31 -16.00 13.44
CA ASN A 382 -11.70 -16.39 13.69
C ASN A 382 -11.77 -17.24 14.97
N LEU A 383 -12.65 -16.86 15.89
CA LEU A 383 -13.05 -17.63 17.06
C LEU A 383 -14.43 -18.24 16.80
N LYS A 384 -14.50 -19.56 16.61
CA LYS A 384 -15.79 -20.23 16.40
C LYS A 384 -16.62 -20.27 17.68
N GLU A 385 -17.94 -20.27 17.51
CA GLU A 385 -18.95 -20.39 18.58
C GLU A 385 -18.96 -19.27 19.65
N ILE A 386 -18.02 -18.34 19.61
CA ILE A 386 -18.02 -17.13 20.45
C ILE A 386 -18.49 -15.99 19.56
N ARG A 387 -19.68 -15.45 19.80
CA ARG A 387 -20.15 -14.25 19.09
C ARG A 387 -19.70 -12.98 19.79
N ALA A 388 -19.68 -11.86 19.07
CA ALA A 388 -19.28 -10.57 19.61
C ALA A 388 -20.21 -10.13 20.76
N GLU A 389 -21.49 -10.55 20.72
CA GLU A 389 -22.42 -10.28 21.81
C GLU A 389 -22.07 -11.01 23.12
N ASN A 390 -21.30 -12.10 23.06
CA ASN A 390 -20.84 -12.82 24.24
C ASN A 390 -19.65 -12.15 24.92
N ILE A 391 -18.99 -11.21 24.24
CA ILE A 391 -17.78 -10.53 24.72
C ILE A 391 -18.20 -9.32 25.56
N GLN A 392 -17.70 -9.27 26.80
CA GLN A 392 -17.84 -8.11 27.69
C GLN A 392 -16.74 -7.08 27.42
N SER A 393 -15.49 -7.53 27.30
CA SER A 393 -14.35 -6.69 26.99
C SER A 393 -13.19 -7.50 26.43
N ILE A 394 -12.26 -6.83 25.75
CA ILE A 394 -11.02 -7.42 25.25
C ILE A 394 -9.85 -6.57 25.71
N GLN A 395 -8.81 -7.21 26.22
CA GLN A 395 -7.52 -6.61 26.55
C GLN A 395 -6.46 -7.20 25.63
N THR A 396 -5.52 -6.37 25.18
CA THR A 396 -4.41 -6.76 24.31
C THR A 396 -3.11 -6.28 24.92
N ASN A 397 -2.01 -7.00 24.69
CA ASN A 397 -0.69 -6.50 25.04
C ASN A 397 -0.27 -5.33 24.12
N ASP A 398 0.85 -4.67 24.47
CA ASP A 398 1.31 -3.46 23.77
C ASP A 398 1.87 -3.73 22.37
N VAL A 399 2.19 -4.98 22.06
CA VAL A 399 2.64 -5.40 20.73
C VAL A 399 1.54 -5.25 19.68
N ILE A 400 0.28 -5.45 20.08
CA ILE A 400 -0.88 -5.16 19.24
C ILE A 400 -1.11 -3.64 19.27
N THR A 401 -0.92 -2.98 18.14
CA THR A 401 -1.07 -1.52 17.99
C THR A 401 -2.38 -1.15 17.29
N GLY A 402 -2.91 -2.05 16.45
CA GLY A 402 -4.23 -1.94 15.85
C GLY A 402 -5.10 -3.15 16.18
N PHE A 403 -6.36 -2.90 16.49
CA PHE A 403 -7.30 -3.97 16.85
C PHE A 403 -8.74 -3.59 16.49
N SER A 404 -9.49 -4.57 15.99
CA SER A 404 -10.95 -4.51 15.79
C SER A 404 -11.53 -5.92 15.82
N TYR A 405 -12.82 -6.04 16.15
CA TYR A 405 -13.50 -7.33 16.18
C TYR A 405 -14.98 -7.17 15.87
N GLY A 406 -15.60 -8.25 15.40
CA GLY A 406 -17.01 -8.28 15.01
C GLY A 406 -17.47 -9.70 14.70
N ASN A 407 -18.79 -9.89 14.57
CA ASN A 407 -19.32 -11.20 14.22
C ASN A 407 -18.86 -11.63 12.82
N TYR A 408 -18.56 -12.92 12.67
CA TYR A 408 -18.33 -13.55 11.39
C TYR A 408 -18.84 -14.99 11.44
N ASP A 409 -19.68 -15.39 10.48
CA ASP A 409 -20.38 -16.67 10.46
C ASP A 409 -21.03 -17.02 11.82
N ASP A 410 -20.64 -18.16 12.42
CA ASP A 410 -21.12 -18.66 13.71
C ASP A 410 -20.28 -18.20 14.90
N GLY A 411 -19.36 -17.26 14.71
CA GLY A 411 -18.42 -16.80 15.72
C GLY A 411 -18.03 -15.32 15.59
N THR A 412 -16.80 -15.00 15.99
CA THR A 412 -16.24 -13.64 15.99
C THR A 412 -14.91 -13.65 15.24
N MET A 413 -14.70 -12.65 14.39
CA MET A 413 -13.38 -12.36 13.83
C MET A 413 -12.68 -11.26 14.65
N LEU A 414 -11.38 -11.42 14.83
CA LEU A 414 -10.48 -10.43 15.41
C LEU A 414 -9.48 -10.00 14.34
N ASN A 415 -9.40 -8.72 14.03
CA ASN A 415 -8.34 -8.15 13.20
C ASN A 415 -7.24 -7.62 14.11
N ILE A 416 -6.03 -8.16 13.94
CA ILE A 416 -4.89 -7.94 14.83
C ILE A 416 -3.78 -7.32 13.99
N ASP A 417 -3.32 -6.16 14.40
CA ASP A 417 -2.26 -5.41 13.74
C ASP A 417 -1.13 -5.12 14.74
N CYS A 418 0.09 -5.52 14.37
CA CYS A 418 1.30 -5.41 15.17
C CYS A 418 2.37 -4.52 14.51
N PHE A 419 1.99 -3.58 13.64
CA PHE A 419 2.90 -2.54 13.15
C PHE A 419 3.47 -1.78 14.35
N LYS A 420 4.77 -1.87 14.60
CA LYS A 420 5.40 -1.31 15.81
C LYS A 420 5.19 0.19 15.94
N TYR A 421 5.29 0.92 14.82
CA TYR A 421 5.20 2.38 14.77
C TYR A 421 3.88 2.89 14.17
N LEU A 422 2.78 2.17 14.38
CA LEU A 422 1.47 2.56 13.84
C LEU A 422 0.98 3.88 14.47
N TYR A 423 1.26 4.10 15.77
CA TYR A 423 0.90 5.33 16.46
C TYR A 423 1.62 6.55 15.89
N GLU A 424 2.93 6.47 15.70
CA GLU A 424 3.76 7.55 15.15
C GLU A 424 3.33 7.90 13.72
N ARG A 425 2.95 6.88 12.94
CA ARG A 425 2.37 7.08 11.61
C ARG A 425 1.04 7.84 11.69
N ALA A 426 0.13 7.42 12.58
CA ALA A 426 -1.14 8.12 12.78
C ALA A 426 -0.95 9.56 13.30
N GLN A 427 0.00 9.76 14.21
CA GLN A 427 0.36 11.06 14.73
C GLN A 427 0.89 11.97 13.62
N PHE A 428 1.75 11.47 12.73
CA PHE A 428 2.26 12.26 11.61
C PHE A 428 1.13 12.81 10.73
N PHE A 429 0.17 11.96 10.33
CA PHE A 429 -0.94 12.42 9.49
C PHE A 429 -1.91 13.33 10.25
N CYS A 430 -2.09 13.12 11.56
CA CYS A 430 -2.76 14.08 12.43
C CYS A 430 -2.07 15.45 12.41
N ASP A 431 -0.75 15.47 12.58
CA ASP A 431 0.06 16.70 12.59
C ASP A 431 0.04 17.40 11.22
N GLN A 432 0.06 16.64 10.13
CA GLN A 432 -0.07 17.15 8.77
C GLN A 432 -1.42 17.84 8.54
N TYR A 433 -2.52 17.27 9.03
CA TYR A 433 -3.84 17.92 8.99
C TYR A 433 -3.86 19.20 9.84
N LEU A 434 -3.28 19.19 11.04
CA LEU A 434 -3.24 20.38 11.89
C LEU A 434 -2.43 21.52 11.25
N ALA A 435 -1.36 21.19 10.52
CA ALA A 435 -0.57 22.17 9.78
C ALA A 435 -1.29 22.70 8.54
N ASN A 436 -2.11 21.87 7.88
CA ASN A 436 -2.88 22.23 6.68
C ASN A 436 -4.27 21.56 6.69
N PRO A 437 -5.30 22.22 7.26
CA PRO A 437 -6.59 21.59 7.55
C PRO A 437 -7.50 21.53 6.33
N THR A 438 -7.16 20.65 5.39
CA THR A 438 -7.98 20.30 4.22
C THR A 438 -8.77 19.02 4.46
N ASP A 439 -9.86 18.83 3.71
CA ASP A 439 -10.64 17.59 3.76
C ASP A 439 -9.80 16.36 3.40
N ASP A 440 -8.86 16.50 2.46
CA ASP A 440 -7.94 15.44 2.06
C ASP A 440 -7.01 15.01 3.21
N ASN A 441 -6.41 15.98 3.92
CA ASN A 441 -5.54 15.67 5.06
C ASN A 441 -6.34 15.13 6.25
N LEU A 442 -7.57 15.61 6.47
CA LEU A 442 -8.46 15.07 7.49
C LEU A 442 -8.81 13.61 7.21
N THR A 443 -9.09 13.29 5.95
CA THR A 443 -9.42 11.93 5.50
C THR A 443 -8.26 10.97 5.75
N ASP A 444 -7.02 11.39 5.50
CA ASP A 444 -5.83 10.58 5.81
C ASP A 444 -5.58 10.46 7.32
N ALA A 445 -5.69 11.56 8.07
CA ALA A 445 -5.56 11.54 9.53
C ALA A 445 -6.55 10.53 10.16
N LEU A 446 -7.83 10.60 9.77
CA LEU A 446 -8.85 9.67 10.24
C LEU A 446 -8.56 8.23 9.82
N TYR A 447 -8.09 8.01 8.58
CA TYR A 447 -7.74 6.67 8.10
C TYR A 447 -6.69 6.01 8.99
N PHE A 448 -5.60 6.71 9.31
CA PHE A 448 -4.54 6.14 10.16
C PHE A 448 -4.91 6.08 11.64
N ILE A 449 -5.62 7.08 12.19
CA ILE A 449 -6.08 7.05 13.58
C ILE A 449 -7.05 5.88 13.80
N ASN A 450 -7.94 5.60 12.85
CA ASN A 450 -8.92 4.51 12.97
C ASN A 450 -8.28 3.12 12.95
N LYS A 451 -7.07 2.97 12.39
CA LYS A 451 -6.32 1.70 12.45
C LYS A 451 -5.86 1.36 13.87
N LEU A 452 -5.62 2.36 14.72
CA LEU A 452 -5.20 2.13 16.11
C LEU A 452 -6.27 1.37 16.90
N LYS A 453 -5.80 0.54 17.84
CA LYS A 453 -6.65 -0.03 18.90
C LYS A 453 -7.20 1.09 19.79
N GLU A 454 -8.32 0.84 20.45
CA GLU A 454 -8.84 1.79 21.44
C GLU A 454 -7.83 2.00 22.57
N SER A 455 -7.50 3.26 22.81
CA SER A 455 -6.51 3.70 23.80
C SER A 455 -6.66 5.19 24.06
N ASP A 456 -6.12 5.68 25.18
CA ASP A 456 -6.07 7.12 25.48
C ASP A 456 -5.31 7.91 24.41
N GLN A 457 -4.27 7.30 23.82
CA GLN A 457 -3.49 7.85 22.72
C GLN A 457 -4.34 8.05 21.46
N LYS A 458 -5.17 7.06 21.09
CA LYS A 458 -6.10 7.19 19.96
C LYS A 458 -7.12 8.30 20.22
N GLN A 459 -7.70 8.34 21.41
CA GLN A 459 -8.68 9.35 21.81
C GLN A 459 -8.06 10.76 21.84
N GLU A 460 -6.78 10.88 22.21
CA GLU A 460 -6.06 12.14 22.13
C GLU A 460 -5.89 12.62 20.68
N LEU A 461 -5.48 11.75 19.75
CA LEU A 461 -5.37 12.12 18.34
C LEU A 461 -6.73 12.55 17.74
N LEU A 462 -7.82 11.86 18.10
CA LEU A 462 -9.18 12.25 17.69
C LEU A 462 -9.57 13.64 18.22
N ARG A 463 -9.35 13.90 19.52
CA ARG A 463 -9.63 15.21 20.13
C ARG A 463 -8.89 16.35 19.44
N ARG A 464 -7.61 16.14 19.10
CA ARG A 464 -6.77 17.13 18.42
C ARG A 464 -7.37 17.59 17.08
N ILE A 465 -8.05 16.69 16.37
CA ILE A 465 -8.69 16.98 15.06
C ILE A 465 -10.19 17.27 15.16
N GLY A 466 -10.73 17.47 16.37
CA GLY A 466 -12.13 17.80 16.60
C GLY A 466 -13.08 16.63 16.36
N ARG A 467 -12.72 15.44 16.85
CA ARG A 467 -13.55 14.23 16.83
C ARG A 467 -13.75 13.62 18.21
#